data_AF-A0A353CX67-F1
#
_entry.id   AF-A0A353CX67-F1
#
_cell.length_a   1.000
_cell.length_b   1.000
_cell.length_c   1.000
_cell.angle_alpha   90.00
_cell.angle_beta   90.00
_cell.angle_gamma   90.00
#
_symmetry.space_group_name_H-M   'P 1'
#
loop_
_entity.id
_entity.type
_entity.pdbx_description
1 polymer ?
#
loop_
_entity_poly.entity_id
_entity_poly.type
_entity_poly.pdbx_seq_one_letter_code
_entity_poly.pdbx_strand_id
1 'polypeptide(L)'
;MRDPADIYTRQGTPVTIVATRIAYLFYFLFALWTLKSDRFPYSNLHFVWLVYLIVLYLIAERIYALFLQQGIDLKFSFPLLFAIYCLTLVGLTLGGQERLPLLNRTEHFASFVLLAFIVWVFFTKYLPQNVWHDHPYYTSLLVLSVTSLLGVGNELVELIMDSLFGTKLIGPNLDTSLDLFMNTLGSGLYLAVRQILGSAQQEHII
;
A
#
# COMPACT_ATOMS: atom_id res chain seq x y z
N MET A 1 -23.37 -17.09 0.88
CA MET A 1 -22.63 -16.12 0.04
C MET A 1 -22.07 -16.85 -1.16
N ARG A 2 -22.12 -16.26 -2.37
CA ARG A 2 -21.50 -16.87 -3.57
C ARG A 2 -19.98 -16.70 -3.49
N ASP A 3 -19.22 -17.65 -4.03
CA ASP A 3 -17.77 -17.58 -4.03
C ASP A 3 -17.27 -16.40 -4.90
N PRO A 4 -16.52 -15.43 -4.36
CA PRO A 4 -15.80 -14.39 -5.12
C PRO A 4 -14.98 -14.92 -6.28
N ALA A 5 -14.45 -16.15 -6.22
CA ALA A 5 -13.68 -16.72 -7.33
C ALA A 5 -14.52 -16.91 -8.61
N ASP A 6 -15.84 -17.10 -8.50
CA ASP A 6 -16.74 -17.31 -9.65
C ASP A 6 -16.86 -16.08 -10.56
N ILE A 7 -16.47 -14.90 -10.09
CA ILE A 7 -16.63 -13.66 -10.86
C ILE A 7 -15.72 -13.64 -12.09
N TYR A 8 -14.50 -14.14 -11.94
CA TYR A 8 -13.52 -14.20 -13.02
C TYR A 8 -13.93 -15.20 -14.11
N THR A 9 -14.65 -16.25 -13.74
CA THR A 9 -15.18 -17.25 -14.67
C THR A 9 -16.34 -16.71 -15.50
N ARG A 10 -17.12 -15.77 -14.95
CA ARG A 10 -18.32 -15.21 -15.60
C ARG A 10 -18.02 -13.97 -16.44
N GLN A 11 -17.20 -13.07 -15.92
CA GLN A 11 -16.91 -11.78 -16.56
C GLN A 11 -15.57 -11.77 -17.32
N GLY A 12 -14.79 -12.84 -17.18
CA GLY A 12 -13.39 -12.85 -17.62
C GLY A 12 -12.48 -12.13 -16.63
N THR A 13 -11.18 -12.42 -16.70
CA THR A 13 -10.18 -11.70 -15.90
C THR A 13 -9.69 -10.48 -16.68
N PRO A 14 -9.71 -9.26 -16.11
CA PRO A 14 -9.20 -8.07 -16.79
C PRO A 14 -7.72 -8.26 -17.20
N VAL A 15 -7.34 -7.77 -18.38
CA VAL A 15 -5.97 -7.91 -18.92
C VAL A 15 -4.91 -7.35 -17.97
N THR A 16 -5.22 -6.25 -17.26
CA THR A 16 -4.33 -5.67 -16.25
C THR A 16 -4.05 -6.63 -15.08
N ILE A 17 -5.04 -7.41 -14.67
CA ILE A 17 -4.91 -8.44 -13.62
C ILE A 17 -4.10 -9.63 -14.14
N VAL A 18 -4.33 -10.05 -15.39
CA VAL A 18 -3.54 -11.13 -16.01
C VAL A 18 -2.07 -10.72 -16.14
N ALA A 19 -1.79 -9.51 -16.63
CA ALA A 19 -0.43 -9.01 -16.77
C ALA A 19 0.29 -8.91 -15.41
N THR A 20 -0.40 -8.42 -14.37
CA THR A 20 0.18 -8.33 -13.02
C THR A 20 0.37 -9.70 -12.38
N ARG A 21 -0.54 -10.67 -12.58
CA ARG A 21 -0.33 -12.09 -12.19
C ARG A 21 0.96 -12.65 -12.76
N ILE A 22 1.19 -12.44 -14.06
CA ILE A 22 2.42 -12.88 -14.73
C ILE A 22 3.64 -12.17 -14.12
N ALA A 23 3.55 -10.86 -13.88
CA ALA A 23 4.62 -10.10 -13.25
C ALA A 23 4.94 -10.59 -11.83
N TYR A 24 3.93 -10.91 -11.01
CA TYR A 24 4.11 -11.52 -9.69
C TYR A 24 4.75 -12.91 -9.77
N LEU A 25 4.37 -13.72 -10.75
CA LEU A 25 5.03 -15.01 -11.01
C LEU A 25 6.52 -14.82 -11.26
N PHE A 26 6.91 -13.89 -12.13
CA PHE A 26 8.32 -13.55 -12.34
C PHE A 26 9.00 -13.03 -11.07
N TYR A 27 8.33 -12.16 -10.32
CA TYR A 27 8.83 -11.65 -9.04
C TYR A 27 9.10 -12.78 -8.04
N PHE A 28 8.15 -13.70 -7.83
CA PHE A 28 8.32 -14.80 -6.89
C PHE A 28 9.39 -15.79 -7.34
N LEU A 29 9.49 -16.07 -8.65
CA LEU A 29 10.58 -16.89 -9.20
C LEU A 29 11.94 -16.22 -9.00
N PHE A 30 12.02 -14.91 -9.23
CA PHE A 30 13.23 -14.14 -8.99
C PHE A 30 13.59 -14.13 -7.50
N ALA A 31 12.63 -13.90 -6.61
CA ALA A 31 12.82 -13.97 -5.16
C ALA A 31 13.29 -15.37 -4.71
N LEU A 32 12.72 -16.45 -5.25
CA LEU A 32 13.18 -17.82 -5.01
C LEU A 32 14.61 -18.07 -5.50
N TRP A 33 14.97 -17.50 -6.65
CA TRP A 33 16.33 -17.61 -7.16
C TRP A 33 17.34 -16.83 -6.31
N THR A 34 17.00 -15.61 -5.88
CA THR A 34 17.85 -14.80 -4.99
C THR A 34 18.01 -15.45 -3.62
N LEU A 35 16.97 -16.11 -3.11
CA LEU A 35 17.02 -16.96 -1.92
C LEU A 35 18.05 -18.09 -2.06
N LYS A 36 18.01 -18.83 -3.18
CA LYS A 36 18.90 -19.97 -3.41
C LYS A 36 20.36 -19.59 -3.67
N SER A 37 20.61 -18.35 -4.07
CA SER A 37 21.94 -17.89 -4.48
C SER A 37 22.73 -17.18 -3.38
N ASP A 38 22.24 -17.17 -2.13
CA ASP A 38 22.81 -16.43 -0.99
C ASP A 38 23.02 -14.92 -1.26
N ARG A 39 22.35 -14.39 -2.29
CA ARG A 39 22.41 -12.97 -2.70
C ARG A 39 21.34 -12.13 -2.02
N PHE A 40 20.43 -12.76 -1.27
CA PHE A 40 19.46 -12.05 -0.45
C PHE A 40 20.14 -11.55 0.82
N PRO A 41 20.09 -10.25 1.15
CA PRO A 41 20.92 -9.73 2.23
C PRO A 41 20.23 -9.88 3.59
N TYR A 42 20.99 -10.34 4.59
CA TYR A 42 20.87 -9.97 6.01
C TYR A 42 19.62 -10.39 6.80
N SER A 43 18.86 -11.44 6.44
CA SER A 43 17.77 -11.92 7.31
C SER A 43 17.55 -13.43 7.25
N ASN A 44 17.68 -14.14 8.37
CA ASN A 44 17.36 -15.57 8.45
C ASN A 44 15.87 -15.91 8.17
N LEU A 45 15.03 -14.90 7.91
CA LEU A 45 13.58 -15.02 7.70
C LEU A 45 13.16 -14.96 6.23
N HIS A 46 14.09 -15.06 5.27
CA HIS A 46 13.76 -14.82 3.86
C HIS A 46 12.64 -15.74 3.29
N PHE A 47 12.55 -17.00 3.71
CA PHE A 47 11.46 -17.89 3.30
C PHE A 47 10.11 -17.48 3.92
N VAL A 48 10.12 -17.09 5.20
CA VAL A 48 8.93 -16.58 5.89
C VAL A 48 8.43 -15.30 5.21
N TRP A 49 9.35 -14.43 4.80
CA TRP A 49 9.04 -13.22 4.05
C TRP A 49 8.40 -13.51 2.68
N LEU A 50 8.93 -14.47 1.92
CA LEU A 50 8.34 -14.87 0.65
C LEU A 50 6.92 -15.41 0.83
N VAL A 51 6.71 -16.28 1.83
CA VAL A 51 5.38 -16.83 2.16
C VAL A 51 4.43 -15.70 2.55
N TYR A 52 4.87 -14.75 3.36
CA TYR A 52 4.10 -13.57 3.76
C TYR A 52 3.63 -12.77 2.53
N LEU A 53 4.51 -12.46 1.59
CA LEU A 53 4.17 -11.73 0.36
C LEU A 53 3.18 -12.50 -0.54
N ILE A 54 3.32 -13.83 -0.64
CA ILE A 54 2.36 -14.67 -1.38
C ILE A 54 0.98 -14.61 -0.72
N VAL A 55 0.92 -14.73 0.61
CA VAL A 55 -0.34 -14.67 1.37
C VAL A 55 -1.02 -13.31 1.19
N LEU A 56 -0.26 -12.20 1.29
CA LEU A 56 -0.79 -10.86 1.05
C LEU A 56 -1.36 -10.71 -0.37
N TYR A 57 -0.65 -11.20 -1.38
CA TYR A 57 -1.14 -11.18 -2.76
C TYR A 57 -2.46 -11.97 -2.92
N LEU A 58 -2.57 -13.15 -2.32
CA LEU A 58 -3.81 -13.95 -2.34
C LEU A 58 -4.96 -13.25 -1.61
N ILE A 59 -4.68 -12.60 -0.48
CA ILE A 59 -5.66 -11.78 0.24
C ILE A 59 -6.13 -10.62 -0.65
N ALA A 60 -5.22 -9.93 -1.33
CA ALA A 60 -5.54 -8.82 -2.23
C ALA A 60 -6.44 -9.28 -3.40
N GLU A 61 -6.16 -10.44 -4.00
CA GLU A 61 -7.02 -11.08 -5.01
C GLU A 61 -8.43 -11.37 -4.47
N ARG A 62 -8.53 -11.86 -3.23
CA ARG A 62 -9.80 -12.16 -2.59
C ARG A 62 -10.61 -10.89 -2.30
N ILE A 63 -9.94 -9.86 -1.77
CA ILE A 63 -10.53 -8.56 -1.49
C ILE A 63 -11.04 -7.91 -2.79
N TYR A 64 -10.24 -7.93 -3.86
CA TYR A 64 -10.67 -7.38 -5.14
C TYR A 64 -11.91 -8.10 -5.68
N ALA A 65 -11.95 -9.43 -5.61
CA ALA A 65 -13.12 -10.19 -6.05
C ALA A 65 -14.39 -9.82 -5.25
N LEU A 66 -14.27 -9.58 -3.94
CA LEU A 66 -15.38 -9.10 -3.10
C LEU A 66 -15.85 -7.69 -3.51
N PHE A 67 -14.93 -6.76 -3.76
CA PHE A 67 -15.27 -5.42 -4.23
C PHE A 67 -15.91 -5.43 -5.62
N LEU A 68 -15.39 -6.28 -6.52
CA LEU A 68 -15.93 -6.41 -7.87
C LEU A 68 -17.36 -6.96 -7.86
N GLN A 69 -17.70 -7.86 -6.93
CA GLN A 69 -19.08 -8.32 -6.71
C GLN A 69 -20.05 -7.17 -6.34
N GLN A 70 -19.52 -6.11 -5.71
CA GLN A 70 -20.27 -4.91 -5.34
C GLN A 70 -20.23 -3.83 -6.43
N GLY A 71 -19.66 -4.12 -7.60
CA GLY A 71 -19.51 -3.15 -8.71
C GLY A 71 -18.33 -2.19 -8.55
N ILE A 72 -17.46 -2.41 -7.56
CA ILE A 72 -16.29 -1.58 -7.29
C ILE A 72 -15.07 -2.19 -8.01
N ASP A 73 -14.78 -1.71 -9.22
CA ASP A 73 -13.61 -2.16 -9.99
C ASP A 73 -12.33 -1.44 -9.53
N LEU A 74 -11.57 -2.09 -8.66
CA LEU A 74 -10.26 -1.65 -8.15
C LEU A 74 -9.07 -2.20 -8.94
N LYS A 75 -9.21 -2.63 -10.21
CA LYS A 75 -8.10 -3.25 -10.97
C LYS A 75 -6.80 -2.45 -11.04
N PHE A 76 -6.86 -1.13 -10.86
CA PHE A 76 -5.68 -0.26 -10.82
C PHE A 76 -4.77 -0.52 -9.60
N SER A 77 -5.29 -1.13 -8.54
CA SER A 77 -4.54 -1.43 -7.32
C SER A 77 -3.47 -2.51 -7.54
N PHE A 78 -3.63 -3.38 -8.54
CA PHE A 78 -2.71 -4.50 -8.78
C PHE A 78 -1.34 -4.06 -9.31
N PRO A 79 -1.24 -3.24 -10.37
CA PRO A 79 0.05 -2.69 -10.80
C PRO A 79 0.73 -1.89 -9.70
N LEU A 80 -0.06 -1.20 -8.87
CA LEU A 80 0.46 -0.41 -7.76
C LEU A 80 1.04 -1.28 -6.65
N LEU A 81 0.30 -2.32 -6.23
CA LEU A 81 0.78 -3.32 -5.28
C LEU A 81 2.07 -3.98 -5.80
N PHE A 82 2.13 -4.25 -7.11
CA PHE A 82 3.31 -4.87 -7.72
C PHE A 82 4.53 -3.94 -7.69
N ALA A 83 4.32 -2.64 -7.97
CA ALA A 83 5.36 -1.64 -7.85
C ALA A 83 5.90 -1.55 -6.42
N ILE A 84 5.02 -1.57 -5.41
CA ILE A 84 5.40 -1.59 -3.99
C ILE A 84 6.25 -2.85 -3.69
N TYR A 85 5.81 -4.04 -4.11
CA TYR A 85 6.57 -5.28 -3.89
C TYR A 85 7.98 -5.21 -4.50
N CYS A 86 8.11 -4.63 -5.69
CA CYS A 86 9.40 -4.40 -6.34
C CYS A 86 10.27 -3.43 -5.55
N LEU A 87 9.70 -2.31 -5.09
CA LEU A 87 10.42 -1.33 -4.28
C LEU A 87 10.91 -1.94 -2.96
N THR A 88 10.05 -2.68 -2.27
CA THR A 88 10.42 -3.38 -1.04
C THR A 88 11.54 -4.41 -1.29
N LEU A 89 11.48 -5.16 -2.40
CA LEU A 89 12.55 -6.08 -2.78
C LEU A 89 13.88 -5.35 -3.03
N VAL A 90 13.84 -4.20 -3.71
CA VAL A 90 15.03 -3.36 -3.92
C VAL A 90 15.57 -2.83 -2.58
N GLY A 91 14.69 -2.33 -1.71
CA GLY A 91 15.06 -1.86 -0.37
C GLY A 91 15.76 -2.94 0.46
N LEU A 92 15.19 -4.15 0.47
CA LEU A 92 15.77 -5.32 1.16
C LEU A 92 17.12 -5.73 0.54
N THR A 93 17.21 -5.78 -0.79
CA THR A 93 18.45 -6.17 -1.50
C THR A 93 19.60 -5.15 -1.33
N LEU A 94 19.29 -3.89 -1.06
CA LEU A 94 20.29 -2.85 -0.79
C LEU A 94 20.64 -2.72 0.69
N GLY A 95 19.95 -3.42 1.60
CA GLY A 95 20.06 -3.20 3.05
C GLY A 95 19.67 -1.77 3.45
N GLY A 96 18.69 -1.19 2.72
CA GLY A 96 18.36 0.23 2.78
C GLY A 96 17.90 0.70 4.16
N GLN A 97 17.23 -0.17 4.93
CA GLN A 97 16.71 0.17 6.26
C GLN A 97 17.83 0.44 7.27
N GLU A 98 18.87 -0.39 7.31
CA GLU A 98 19.99 -0.19 8.25
C GLU A 98 21.02 0.82 7.75
N ARG A 99 21.24 0.90 6.43
CA ARG A 99 22.33 1.70 5.84
C ARG A 99 21.93 3.12 5.48
N LEU A 100 20.65 3.39 5.23
CA LEU A 100 20.16 4.67 4.72
C LEU A 100 18.86 5.10 5.43
N PRO A 101 18.93 5.61 6.67
CA PRO A 101 17.76 6.01 7.44
C PRO A 101 16.85 7.03 6.73
N LEU A 102 17.43 7.94 5.95
CA LEU A 102 16.68 8.92 5.15
C LEU A 102 15.85 8.27 4.04
N LEU A 103 16.32 7.16 3.46
CA LEU A 103 15.59 6.43 2.44
C LEU A 103 14.34 5.79 3.05
N ASN A 104 14.47 5.19 4.24
CA ASN A 104 13.34 4.63 5.00
C ASN A 104 12.27 5.70 5.24
N ARG A 105 12.66 6.89 5.76
CA ARG A 105 11.72 8.01 5.98
C ARG A 105 11.02 8.47 4.71
N THR A 106 11.76 8.54 3.61
CA THR A 106 11.22 8.97 2.32
C THR A 106 10.21 7.95 1.79
N GLU A 107 10.45 6.66 2.02
CA GLU A 107 9.52 5.58 1.70
C GLU A 107 8.21 5.70 2.49
N HIS A 108 8.28 5.93 3.80
CA HIS A 108 7.10 6.20 4.64
C HIS A 108 6.30 7.40 4.13
N PHE A 109 6.98 8.53 3.88
CA PHE A 109 6.33 9.73 3.34
C PHE A 109 5.65 9.48 1.99
N ALA A 110 6.35 8.89 1.02
CA ALA A 110 5.83 8.65 -0.32
C ALA A 110 4.68 7.63 -0.30
N SER A 111 4.79 6.59 0.52
CA SER A 111 3.73 5.59 0.72
C SER A 111 2.46 6.22 1.25
N PHE A 112 2.55 7.23 2.12
CA PHE A 112 1.39 7.90 2.69
C PHE A 112 0.77 8.96 1.78
N VAL A 113 1.56 9.60 0.90
CA VAL A 113 1.01 10.37 -0.23
C VAL A 113 0.15 9.47 -1.10
N LEU A 114 0.68 8.30 -1.46
CA LEU A 114 0.00 7.34 -2.32
C LEU A 114 -1.23 6.74 -1.63
N LEU A 115 -1.13 6.38 -0.36
CA LEU A 115 -2.23 5.83 0.40
C LEU A 115 -3.38 6.84 0.52
N ALA A 116 -3.07 8.11 0.82
CA ALA A 116 -4.06 9.17 0.85
C ALA A 116 -4.74 9.36 -0.51
N PHE A 117 -3.99 9.27 -1.61
CA PHE A 117 -4.56 9.26 -2.96
C PHE A 117 -5.54 8.09 -3.19
N ILE A 118 -5.17 6.87 -2.85
CA ILE A 118 -6.04 5.69 -3.03
C ILE A 118 -7.32 5.84 -2.22
N VAL A 119 -7.19 6.22 -0.93
CA VAL A 119 -8.33 6.39 -0.03
C VAL A 119 -9.23 7.54 -0.52
N TRP A 120 -8.65 8.65 -0.98
CA TRP A 120 -9.39 9.74 -1.61
C TRP A 120 -10.20 9.26 -2.80
N VAL A 121 -9.56 8.59 -3.77
CA VAL A 121 -10.24 8.04 -4.96
C VAL A 121 -11.33 7.05 -4.55
N PHE A 122 -11.12 6.28 -3.49
CA PHE A 122 -12.14 5.37 -2.98
C PHE A 122 -13.42 6.12 -2.57
N PHE A 123 -13.29 7.15 -1.73
CA PHE A 123 -14.42 7.99 -1.32
C PHE A 123 -15.06 8.73 -2.51
N THR A 124 -14.26 9.39 -3.36
CA THR A 124 -14.76 10.25 -4.44
C THR A 124 -15.09 9.51 -5.74
N LYS A 125 -15.06 8.18 -5.77
CA LYS A 125 -15.47 7.42 -6.95
C LYS A 125 -16.49 6.33 -6.66
N TYR A 126 -16.37 5.67 -5.51
CA TYR A 126 -17.15 4.46 -5.22
C TYR A 126 -18.19 4.66 -4.11
N LEU A 127 -18.14 5.78 -3.38
CA LEU A 127 -19.17 6.12 -2.38
C LEU A 127 -20.10 7.24 -2.88
N PRO A 128 -21.21 7.57 -2.19
CA PRO A 128 -22.18 8.56 -2.66
C PRO A 128 -21.54 9.94 -2.92
N GLN A 129 -21.46 10.32 -4.20
CA GLN A 129 -20.69 11.50 -4.64
C GLN A 129 -21.24 12.83 -4.09
N ASN A 130 -22.55 12.90 -3.91
CA ASN A 130 -23.25 14.03 -3.30
C ASN A 130 -22.86 14.30 -1.84
N VAL A 131 -22.18 13.35 -1.18
CA VAL A 131 -21.64 13.55 0.17
C VAL A 131 -20.16 13.91 0.08
N TRP A 132 -19.37 13.17 -0.71
CA TRP A 132 -17.91 13.28 -0.63
C TRP A 132 -17.31 14.35 -1.55
N HIS A 133 -17.93 14.59 -2.70
CA HIS A 133 -17.45 15.60 -3.64
C HIS A 133 -17.86 17.01 -3.20
N ASP A 134 -19.07 17.14 -2.63
CA ASP A 134 -19.65 18.42 -2.21
C ASP A 134 -19.12 18.90 -0.86
N HIS A 135 -18.46 18.01 -0.11
CA HIS A 135 -17.89 18.30 1.21
C HIS A 135 -16.39 17.95 1.27
N PRO A 136 -15.54 18.60 0.47
CA PRO A 136 -14.14 18.22 0.29
C PRO A 136 -13.33 18.26 1.59
N TYR A 137 -13.62 19.20 2.50
CA TYR A 137 -12.97 19.28 3.81
C TYR A 137 -13.27 18.04 4.67
N TYR A 138 -14.54 17.62 4.75
CA TYR A 138 -14.94 16.42 5.49
C TYR A 138 -14.34 15.15 4.88
N THR A 139 -14.30 15.08 3.55
CA THR A 139 -13.62 14.00 2.82
C THR A 139 -12.13 13.96 3.17
N SER A 140 -11.45 15.11 3.22
CA SER A 140 -10.04 15.16 3.65
C SER A 140 -9.82 14.68 5.08
N LEU A 141 -10.69 15.04 6.03
CA LEU A 141 -10.58 14.58 7.41
C LEU A 141 -10.74 13.06 7.52
N LEU A 142 -11.67 12.48 6.76
CA LEU A 142 -11.85 11.02 6.73
C LEU A 142 -10.69 10.32 6.04
N VAL A 143 -10.21 10.84 4.92
CA VAL A 143 -9.02 10.30 4.24
C VAL A 143 -7.84 10.31 5.20
N LEU A 144 -7.59 11.42 5.90
CA LEU A 144 -6.54 11.52 6.91
C LEU A 144 -6.75 10.51 8.04
N SER A 145 -7.97 10.36 8.54
CA SER A 145 -8.28 9.43 9.63
C SER A 145 -8.01 7.97 9.24
N VAL A 146 -8.44 7.58 8.03
CA VAL A 146 -8.22 6.23 7.51
C VAL A 146 -6.74 5.99 7.23
N THR A 147 -6.03 6.94 6.63
CA THR A 147 -4.60 6.78 6.36
C THR A 147 -3.81 6.71 7.67
N SER A 148 -4.07 7.59 8.64
CA SER A 148 -3.44 7.56 9.95
C SER A 148 -3.69 6.25 10.69
N LEU A 149 -4.91 5.69 10.65
CA LEU A 149 -5.19 4.39 11.25
C LEU A 149 -4.35 3.27 10.62
N LEU A 150 -4.20 3.28 9.29
CA LEU A 150 -3.37 2.32 8.58
C LEU A 150 -1.88 2.49 8.93
N GLY A 151 -1.40 3.71 9.13
CA GLY A 151 -0.03 3.97 9.59
C GLY A 151 0.24 3.46 10.99
N VAL A 152 -0.65 3.77 11.94
CA VAL A 152 -0.55 3.21 13.30
C VAL A 152 -0.61 1.68 13.26
N GLY A 153 -1.47 1.11 12.41
CA GLY A 153 -1.56 -0.33 12.21
C GLY A 153 -0.27 -0.94 11.67
N ASN A 154 0.38 -0.30 10.70
CA ASN A 154 1.66 -0.74 10.15
C ASN A 154 2.75 -0.81 11.22
N GLU A 155 2.95 0.30 11.96
CA GLU A 155 3.92 0.36 13.05
C GLU A 155 3.64 -0.65 14.16
N LEU A 156 2.35 -0.86 14.50
CA LEU A 156 1.96 -1.85 15.50
C LEU A 156 2.30 -3.28 15.06
N VAL A 157 2.07 -3.62 13.79
CA VAL A 157 2.42 -4.95 13.26
C VAL A 157 3.93 -5.15 13.28
N GLU A 158 4.72 -4.13 12.89
CA GLU A 158 6.17 -4.18 12.95
C GLU A 158 6.69 -4.39 14.39
N LEU A 159 6.16 -3.63 15.36
CA LEU A 159 6.48 -3.80 16.78
C LEU A 159 6.15 -5.21 17.31
N ILE A 160 5.01 -5.77 16.90
CA ILE A 160 4.62 -7.13 17.27
C ILE A 160 5.59 -8.14 16.67
N MET A 161 5.97 -7.98 15.41
CA MET A 161 6.94 -8.88 14.75
C MET A 161 8.30 -8.82 15.42
N ASP A 162 8.80 -7.62 15.74
CA ASP A 162 10.06 -7.44 16.48
C ASP A 162 10.01 -8.10 17.86
N SER A 163 8.89 -7.94 18.58
CA SER A 163 8.71 -8.58 19.87
C SER A 163 8.63 -10.10 19.79
N LEU A 164 7.99 -10.66 18.76
CA LEU A 164 7.76 -12.11 18.63
C LEU A 164 9.00 -12.85 18.11
N PHE A 165 9.74 -12.24 17.19
CA PHE A 165 10.87 -12.88 16.52
C PHE A 165 12.24 -12.42 17.05
N GLY A 166 12.26 -11.50 18.02
CA GLY A 166 13.50 -10.94 18.57
C GLY A 166 14.29 -10.16 17.52
N THR A 167 13.61 -9.63 16.50
CA THR A 167 14.22 -8.81 15.46
C THR A 167 14.28 -7.35 15.92
N LYS A 168 15.14 -6.56 15.27
CA LYS A 168 15.19 -5.11 15.39
C LYS A 168 14.97 -4.52 14.01
N LEU A 169 13.77 -4.70 13.47
CA LEU A 169 13.35 -4.01 12.26
C LEU A 169 13.23 -2.50 12.54
N ILE A 170 12.91 -2.14 13.79
CA ILE A 170 12.80 -0.76 14.27
C ILE A 170 14.14 -0.30 14.88
N GLY A 171 14.66 0.85 14.43
CA GLY A 171 15.69 1.57 15.17
C GLY A 171 15.14 2.11 16.51
N PRO A 172 15.96 2.39 17.52
CA PRO A 172 15.49 2.62 18.89
C PRO A 172 14.46 3.77 19.00
N ASN A 173 13.28 3.48 19.59
CA ASN A 173 12.16 4.33 20.11
C ASN A 173 11.77 5.66 19.40
N LEU A 174 12.73 6.48 19.00
CA LEU A 174 12.52 7.68 18.19
C LEU A 174 12.12 7.32 16.76
N ASP A 175 12.49 6.14 16.28
CA ASP A 175 12.26 5.66 14.93
C ASP A 175 10.75 5.55 14.59
N THR A 176 9.97 4.83 15.41
CA THR A 176 8.51 4.72 15.24
C THR A 176 7.80 6.09 15.25
N SER A 177 8.23 7.00 16.14
CA SER A 177 7.62 8.34 16.21
C SER A 177 7.91 9.18 14.95
N LEU A 178 9.10 8.99 14.36
CA LEU A 178 9.49 9.64 13.12
C LEU A 178 8.79 9.02 11.91
N ASP A 179 8.58 7.71 11.87
CA ASP A 179 7.79 7.08 10.80
C ASP A 179 6.33 7.52 10.84
N LEU A 180 5.70 7.54 12.01
CA LEU A 180 4.36 8.11 12.17
C LEU A 180 4.29 9.59 11.77
N PHE A 181 5.34 10.36 12.05
CA PHE A 181 5.44 11.75 11.60
C PHE A 181 5.53 11.84 10.07
N MET A 182 6.39 11.05 9.42
CA MET A 182 6.53 11.04 7.96
C MET A 182 5.26 10.55 7.26
N ASN A 183 4.60 9.54 7.83
CA ASN A 183 3.29 9.06 7.41
C ASN A 183 2.25 10.20 7.43
N THR A 184 2.19 10.94 8.54
CA THR A 184 1.28 12.08 8.71
C THR A 184 1.61 13.21 7.74
N LEU A 185 2.89 13.54 7.57
CA LEU A 185 3.34 14.57 6.62
C LEU A 185 2.98 14.22 5.18
N GLY A 186 3.18 12.97 4.76
CA GLY A 186 2.85 12.51 3.40
C GLY A 186 1.35 12.64 3.11
N SER A 187 0.51 12.14 4.02
CA SER A 187 -0.95 12.29 3.91
C SER A 187 -1.37 13.77 3.93
N GLY A 188 -0.82 14.55 4.86
CA GLY A 188 -1.12 15.97 5.02
C GLY A 188 -0.77 16.79 3.77
N LEU A 189 0.41 16.56 3.18
CA LEU A 189 0.83 17.26 1.97
C LEU A 189 -0.10 16.94 0.79
N TYR A 190 -0.42 15.66 0.57
CA TYR A 190 -1.33 15.26 -0.49
C TYR A 190 -2.69 15.98 -0.35
N LEU A 191 -3.26 15.96 0.85
CA LEU A 191 -4.56 16.58 1.11
C LEU A 191 -4.51 18.11 0.98
N ALA A 192 -3.46 18.76 1.47
CA ALA A 192 -3.28 20.22 1.34
C ALA A 192 -3.21 20.64 -0.13
N VAL A 193 -2.37 19.97 -0.93
CA VAL A 193 -2.27 20.23 -2.38
C VAL A 193 -3.62 19.98 -3.07
N ARG A 194 -4.31 18.90 -2.70
CA ARG A 194 -5.62 18.57 -3.28
C ARG A 194 -6.67 19.64 -2.99
N GLN A 195 -6.71 20.16 -1.77
CA GLN A 195 -7.64 21.23 -1.39
C GLN A 195 -7.32 22.54 -2.12
N ILE A 196 -6.04 22.94 -2.18
CA ILE A 196 -5.62 24.16 -2.90
C ILE A 196 -6.03 24.09 -4.38
N LEU A 197 -5.73 22.96 -5.05
CA LEU A 197 -6.09 22.77 -6.45
C LEU A 197 -7.61 22.68 -6.67
N GLY A 198 -8.35 22.08 -5.72
CA GLY A 198 -9.81 22.01 -5.76
C GLY A 198 -10.46 23.39 -5.65
N SER A 199 -10.01 24.23 -4.72
CA SER A 199 -10.49 25.60 -4.56
C SER A 199 -10.20 26.46 -5.78
N ALA A 200 -8.99 26.36 -6.36
CA ALA A 200 -8.62 27.10 -7.57
C ALA A 200 -9.49 26.74 -8.79
N GLN A 201 -9.93 25.49 -8.90
CA GLN A 201 -10.85 25.07 -9.97
C GLN A 201 -12.26 25.65 -9.81
N GLN A 202 -12.73 25.86 -8.57
CA GLN A 202 -14.05 26.46 -8.32
C GLN A 202 -14.06 27.96 -8.59
N GLU A 203 -12.98 28.68 -8.27
CA GLU A 203 -12.86 30.13 -8.53
C GLU A 203 -12.86 30.48 -10.03
N HIS A 204 -12.36 29.59 -10.90
CA HIS A 204 -12.37 29.80 -12.36
C HIS A 204 -13.72 29.57 -13.04
N ILE A 205 -14.70 29.01 -12.33
CA ILE A 205 -16.04 28.71 -12.85
C ILE A 205 -17.04 29.84 -12.49
N ILE A 206 -16.64 30.79 -11.63
CA ILE A 206 -17.45 31.93 -11.18
C ILE A 206 -17.10 33.19 -11.98
#